data_AF-A0A2L2XY48-F1
#
_entry.id   AF-A0A2L2XY48-F1
#
_cell.length_a   1.000
_cell.length_b   1.000
_cell.length_c   1.000
_cell.angle_alpha   90.00
_cell.angle_beta   90.00
_cell.angle_gamma   90.00
#
_symmetry.space_group_name_H-M   'P 1'
#
loop_
_entity.id
_entity.type
_entity.pdbx_description
1 polymer ?
#
loop_
_entity_poly.entity_id
_entity_poly.type
_entity_poly.pdbx_seq_one_letter_code
_entity_poly.pdbx_strand_id
1 'polypeptide(L)'
;RFRGTKMIQLNLAFFVFGILFCITSSLNSCTEEKRISGEVSSDKDECIDIHVPPNKFLRLNISELSLYYSDCENHKLEIIIKDSEDKYTFCQGHSYRNFITAVTDVRVYFQASYSSFKLYFTIRDIECLRNSSFHCSNHSCIPMNEVCDGVKDCENGADEVGCETGILSIKGVTEARTSEITWIKSKRSSSWGWHENTPRVLFSLFLSGGAKFDGTLYEEELMAKQTELKTSISLLKNPLSAEQLSMFINSLLVTCHNPRQFYGQNLIKRLKEQVQSTTNFTHPIAYLTLCNAKEPWPLKAIAALNKILNTDADYPFVRDYQAFAVMAVSCYENQTKLLNKVEYSSLKTNYENVIQLFKETQLSDGSFGNLHTTSLITQALISSGQEYEKDWKLNATVHYLLEQLSSPHDVVSSSLTLPVLNAKSISDISKVNCTLNPRRNGYDNQASETNDYTGPKMRVRYSLYVGDEKDVIHTISLRVPENYTAYEVMKLAETEDPKYTFIHKKISGMMYVYQIDKTINDPERGFFWTLYQGQENTNATLNHYNLSPDQLVMQDKEHLVMWYKKAHF
;
A
#
# COMPACT_ATOMS: atom_id res chain seq x y z
N ARG A 1 -37.24 55.67 3.11
CA ARG A 1 -37.37 56.61 4.25
C ARG A 1 -38.68 56.24 4.97
N PHE A 2 -38.62 55.43 6.03
CA PHE A 2 -39.44 55.51 7.26
C PHE A 2 -39.10 54.30 8.17
N ARG A 3 -38.88 54.61 9.44
CA ARG A 3 -38.54 53.74 10.58
C ARG A 3 -39.79 53.62 11.48
N GLY A 4 -39.94 52.50 12.19
CA GLY A 4 -40.70 52.39 13.45
C GLY A 4 -40.55 50.98 14.06
N THR A 5 -39.68 50.76 15.07
CA THR A 5 -39.94 50.57 16.53
C THR A 5 -41.03 49.53 16.87
N LYS A 6 -40.72 48.28 17.29
CA LYS A 6 -40.20 47.68 18.56
C LYS A 6 -41.27 47.34 19.63
N MET A 7 -41.43 46.05 19.98
CA MET A 7 -41.46 45.40 21.33
C MET A 7 -41.98 43.94 21.22
N ILE A 8 -41.18 42.90 21.50
CA ILE A 8 -40.93 42.18 22.79
C ILE A 8 -42.17 41.53 23.42
N GLN A 9 -42.19 40.20 23.50
CA GLN A 9 -42.80 39.45 24.61
C GLN A 9 -42.14 38.07 24.79
N LEU A 10 -41.92 37.70 26.05
CA LEU A 10 -41.30 36.47 26.53
C LEU A 10 -42.24 35.79 27.54
N ASN A 11 -42.51 34.50 27.31
CA ASN A 11 -42.65 33.36 28.25
C ASN A 11 -43.78 33.16 29.30
N LEU A 12 -44.23 31.88 29.30
CA LEU A 12 -44.63 30.94 30.38
C LEU A 12 -46.04 31.02 31.04
N ALA A 13 -46.86 29.96 30.93
CA ALA A 13 -46.93 28.81 31.88
C ALA A 13 -48.27 28.02 31.89
N PHE A 14 -48.15 26.68 31.78
CA PHE A 14 -48.83 25.59 32.53
C PHE A 14 -50.35 25.28 32.46
N PHE A 15 -50.63 24.08 31.89
CA PHE A 15 -51.46 22.94 32.38
C PHE A 15 -53.00 23.05 32.56
N VAL A 16 -53.73 22.06 31.98
CA VAL A 16 -54.56 21.02 32.65
C VAL A 16 -55.67 20.45 31.72
N PHE A 17 -55.56 19.13 31.44
CA PHE A 17 -56.57 18.03 31.31
C PHE A 17 -58.01 18.33 30.84
N GLY A 18 -58.60 17.64 29.84
CA GLY A 18 -59.00 16.22 29.74
C GLY A 18 -60.47 16.22 29.23
N ILE A 19 -61.04 15.36 28.38
CA ILE A 19 -61.10 13.89 28.28
C ILE A 19 -61.69 13.55 26.88
N LEU A 20 -61.12 12.59 26.15
CA LEU A 20 -61.92 11.57 25.46
C LEU A 20 -61.10 10.28 25.32
N PHE A 21 -61.54 9.26 26.07
CA PHE A 21 -61.01 7.91 26.16
C PHE A 21 -61.28 7.13 24.87
N CYS A 22 -60.25 6.48 24.31
CA CYS A 22 -60.42 5.32 23.43
C CYS A 22 -59.54 4.19 23.96
N ILE A 23 -60.13 3.00 24.03
CA ILE A 23 -59.60 1.80 24.64
C ILE A 23 -58.58 1.16 23.69
N THR A 24 -57.30 1.17 24.06
CA THR A 24 -56.33 0.09 23.79
C THR A 24 -55.31 0.07 24.93
N SER A 25 -55.58 -0.69 25.97
CA SER A 25 -54.61 -0.94 27.04
C SER A 25 -53.55 -1.94 26.57
N SER A 26 -52.29 -1.48 26.58
CA SER A 26 -51.03 -2.18 26.88
C SER A 26 -50.61 -3.40 26.05
N LEU A 27 -49.45 -3.28 25.40
CA LEU A 27 -48.25 -4.06 25.76
C LEU A 27 -46.99 -3.41 25.13
N ASN A 28 -46.46 -2.35 25.76
CA ASN A 28 -45.17 -1.75 25.38
C ASN A 28 -44.02 -2.22 26.31
N SER A 29 -44.15 -3.40 26.92
CA SER A 29 -43.09 -4.01 27.72
C SER A 29 -42.75 -5.38 27.15
N CYS A 30 -41.55 -5.53 26.61
CA CYS A 30 -40.97 -6.83 26.27
C CYS A 30 -40.74 -7.63 27.57
N THR A 31 -40.82 -8.95 27.51
CA THR A 31 -40.54 -9.81 28.66
C THR A 31 -39.04 -9.77 28.97
N GLU A 32 -38.68 -9.48 30.22
CA GLU A 32 -37.28 -9.45 30.65
C GLU A 32 -36.77 -10.87 30.92
N GLU A 33 -35.72 -11.27 30.21
CA GLU A 33 -34.98 -12.50 30.48
C GLU A 33 -33.75 -12.18 31.33
N LYS A 34 -33.73 -12.72 32.56
CA LYS A 34 -32.70 -12.46 33.58
C LYS A 34 -31.71 -13.61 33.75
N ARG A 35 -31.94 -14.74 33.10
CA ARG A 35 -31.01 -15.88 33.15
C ARG A 35 -29.72 -15.51 32.42
N ILE A 36 -28.60 -16.07 32.89
CA ILE A 36 -27.29 -15.92 32.24
C ILE A 36 -27.07 -16.90 31.09
N SER A 37 -27.93 -17.89 30.93
CA SER A 37 -27.96 -18.78 29.78
C SER A 37 -29.32 -19.44 29.70
N GLY A 38 -29.79 -19.73 28.51
CA GLY A 38 -31.07 -20.39 28.35
C GLY A 38 -31.47 -20.58 26.90
N GLU A 39 -32.58 -21.29 26.77
CA GLU A 39 -33.33 -21.40 25.53
C GLU A 39 -34.47 -20.39 25.56
N VAL A 40 -34.72 -19.78 24.41
CA VAL A 40 -35.85 -18.92 24.14
C VAL A 40 -36.54 -19.43 22.88
N SER A 41 -37.85 -19.67 22.97
CA SER A 41 -38.66 -20.12 21.85
C SER A 41 -40.08 -19.61 21.96
N SER A 42 -40.70 -19.38 20.81
CA SER A 42 -42.11 -18.97 20.72
C SER A 42 -42.70 -19.37 19.38
N ASP A 43 -44.02 -19.52 19.36
CA ASP A 43 -44.86 -19.80 18.20
C ASP A 43 -45.90 -18.69 17.93
N LYS A 44 -45.78 -17.56 18.63
CA LYS A 44 -46.66 -16.37 18.54
C LYS A 44 -45.83 -15.09 18.60
N ASP A 45 -46.46 -13.97 18.25
CA ASP A 45 -45.84 -12.65 18.35
C ASP A 45 -45.36 -12.38 19.78
N GLU A 46 -44.05 -12.15 19.93
CA GLU A 46 -43.41 -12.00 21.23
C GLU A 46 -42.20 -11.06 21.16
N CYS A 47 -41.97 -10.30 22.24
CA CYS A 47 -40.79 -9.46 22.41
C CYS A 47 -40.09 -9.81 23.73
N ILE A 48 -38.78 -10.04 23.67
CA ILE A 48 -37.96 -10.50 24.79
C ILE A 48 -36.71 -9.62 24.88
N ASP A 49 -36.49 -9.00 26.04
CA ASP A 49 -35.29 -8.22 26.34
C ASP A 49 -34.34 -9.05 27.22
N ILE A 50 -33.17 -9.40 26.69
CA ILE A 50 -32.11 -10.10 27.41
C ILE A 50 -31.15 -9.06 27.97
N HIS A 51 -31.09 -8.96 29.30
CA HIS A 51 -30.18 -8.04 29.96
C HIS A 51 -28.75 -8.58 29.96
N VAL A 52 -27.79 -7.80 29.47
CA VAL A 52 -26.36 -8.11 29.49
C VAL A 52 -25.70 -7.25 30.56
N PRO A 53 -25.31 -7.84 31.71
CA PRO A 53 -24.65 -7.09 32.77
C PRO A 53 -23.33 -6.48 32.29
N PRO A 54 -22.89 -5.34 32.86
CA PRO A 54 -21.59 -4.76 32.54
C PRO A 54 -20.46 -5.78 32.77
N ASN A 55 -19.45 -5.76 31.89
CA ASN A 55 -18.33 -6.71 31.85
C ASN A 55 -18.71 -8.16 31.47
N LYS A 56 -19.85 -8.37 30.80
CA LYS A 56 -20.23 -9.65 30.21
C LYS A 56 -20.59 -9.47 28.73
N PHE A 57 -20.52 -10.56 27.96
CA PHE A 57 -21.02 -10.57 26.59
C PHE A 57 -22.01 -11.72 26.39
N LEU A 58 -23.04 -11.46 25.60
CA LEU A 58 -24.02 -12.43 25.14
C LEU A 58 -23.51 -13.07 23.86
N ARG A 59 -23.55 -14.40 23.80
CA ARG A 59 -23.49 -15.17 22.55
C ARG A 59 -24.83 -15.83 22.29
N LEU A 60 -25.43 -15.53 21.15
CA LEU A 60 -26.73 -16.03 20.71
C LEU A 60 -26.56 -16.92 19.48
N ASN A 61 -27.27 -18.04 19.48
CA ASN A 61 -27.32 -18.99 18.38
C ASN A 61 -28.77 -19.34 18.05
N ILE A 62 -29.18 -19.13 16.80
CA ILE A 62 -30.49 -19.54 16.32
C ILE A 62 -30.41 -21.03 15.98
N SER A 63 -31.10 -21.87 16.74
CA SER A 63 -31.11 -23.32 16.48
C SER A 63 -32.16 -23.72 15.47
N GLU A 64 -33.35 -23.12 15.54
CA GLU A 64 -34.46 -23.41 14.63
C GLU A 64 -35.21 -22.12 14.30
N LEU A 65 -35.53 -21.91 13.03
CA LEU A 65 -36.39 -20.83 12.58
C LEU A 65 -37.25 -21.35 11.43
N SER A 66 -38.56 -21.39 11.64
CA SER A 66 -39.56 -21.82 10.66
C SER A 66 -40.53 -20.67 10.42
N LEU A 67 -40.46 -20.06 9.24
CA LEU A 67 -41.33 -18.97 8.81
C LEU A 67 -42.19 -19.45 7.63
N TYR A 68 -43.51 -19.41 7.80
CA TYR A 68 -44.46 -19.95 6.82
C TYR A 68 -44.65 -19.03 5.61
N TYR A 69 -44.71 -17.71 5.84
CA TYR A 69 -44.90 -16.69 4.81
C TYR A 69 -43.58 -15.99 4.44
N SER A 70 -43.48 -15.54 3.20
CA SER A 70 -42.28 -14.87 2.64
C SER A 70 -42.22 -13.37 2.88
N ASP A 71 -43.24 -12.78 3.51
CA ASP A 71 -43.33 -11.34 3.75
C ASP A 71 -42.48 -10.91 4.96
N CYS A 72 -41.36 -10.23 4.71
CA CYS A 72 -40.47 -9.71 5.75
C CYS A 72 -41.06 -8.55 6.56
N GLU A 73 -42.16 -7.91 6.13
CA GLU A 73 -42.72 -6.79 6.89
C GLU A 73 -43.39 -7.28 8.19
N ASN A 74 -44.15 -8.37 8.09
CA ASN A 74 -44.95 -8.91 9.19
C ASN A 74 -44.60 -10.35 9.61
N HIS A 75 -43.65 -11.01 8.93
CA HIS A 75 -43.18 -12.37 9.24
C HIS A 75 -41.65 -12.42 9.34
N LYS A 76 -41.12 -12.04 10.49
CA LYS A 76 -39.68 -11.96 10.73
C LYS A 76 -39.29 -12.26 12.18
N LEU A 77 -38.06 -12.72 12.32
CA LEU A 77 -37.32 -12.67 13.57
C LEU A 77 -36.31 -11.52 13.50
N GLU A 78 -36.39 -10.59 14.44
CA GLU A 78 -35.56 -9.41 14.49
C GLU A 78 -34.76 -9.38 15.81
N ILE A 79 -33.45 -9.18 15.72
CA ILE A 79 -32.55 -9.11 16.87
C ILE A 79 -31.86 -7.75 16.82
N ILE A 80 -32.06 -6.96 17.87
CA ILE A 80 -31.55 -5.59 17.98
C ILE A 80 -30.59 -5.54 19.17
N ILE A 81 -29.37 -5.09 18.92
CA ILE A 81 -28.41 -4.80 19.99
C ILE A 81 -28.70 -3.37 20.47
N LYS A 82 -29.09 -3.21 21.74
CA LYS A 82 -29.37 -1.87 22.29
C LYS A 82 -28.07 -1.08 22.38
N ASP A 83 -28.18 0.23 22.20
CA ASP A 83 -27.04 1.17 22.16
C ASP A 83 -26.01 0.93 21.02
N SER A 84 -26.37 0.12 20.02
CA SER A 84 -25.66 -0.03 18.74
C SER A 84 -26.59 0.27 17.55
N GLU A 85 -26.03 0.55 16.38
CA GLU A 85 -26.77 0.56 15.10
C GLU A 85 -27.00 -0.85 14.54
N ASP A 86 -26.45 -1.88 15.19
CA ASP A 86 -26.52 -3.27 14.76
C ASP A 86 -27.92 -3.88 14.93
N LYS A 87 -28.50 -4.28 13.78
CA LYS A 87 -29.82 -4.90 13.68
C LYS A 87 -29.79 -6.07 12.72
N TYR A 88 -30.22 -7.25 13.17
CA TYR A 88 -30.28 -8.48 12.39
C TYR A 88 -31.73 -8.86 12.11
N THR A 89 -32.09 -9.03 10.84
CA THR A 89 -33.45 -9.41 10.43
C THR A 89 -33.40 -10.71 9.63
N PHE A 90 -34.17 -11.71 10.08
CA PHE A 90 -34.25 -13.03 9.47
C PHE A 90 -35.65 -13.28 8.92
N CYS A 91 -35.71 -13.63 7.63
CA CYS A 91 -36.93 -13.98 6.92
C CYS A 91 -36.77 -15.33 6.18
N GLN A 92 -37.85 -15.82 5.57
CA GLN A 92 -37.86 -17.06 4.81
C GLN A 92 -36.76 -17.07 3.72
N GLY A 93 -35.86 -18.05 3.78
CA GLY A 93 -34.75 -18.21 2.83
C GLY A 93 -33.40 -17.61 3.24
N HIS A 94 -33.32 -16.86 4.35
CA HIS A 94 -32.04 -16.36 4.86
C HIS A 94 -31.26 -17.45 5.62
N SER A 95 -29.95 -17.52 5.41
CA SER A 95 -29.06 -18.39 6.19
C SER A 95 -28.78 -17.77 7.56
N TYR A 96 -28.99 -18.53 8.63
CA TYR A 96 -28.85 -18.08 10.03
C TYR A 96 -27.75 -18.82 10.81
N ARG A 97 -26.80 -19.48 10.13
CA ARG A 97 -25.77 -20.34 10.76
C ARG A 97 -24.64 -19.60 11.50
N ASN A 98 -24.77 -18.30 11.73
CA ASN A 98 -23.75 -17.49 12.39
C ASN A 98 -24.17 -17.16 13.83
N PHE A 99 -23.21 -17.20 14.75
CA PHE A 99 -23.41 -16.73 16.11
C PHE A 99 -23.50 -15.20 16.13
N ILE A 100 -24.44 -14.66 16.89
CA ILE A 100 -24.52 -13.21 17.15
C ILE A 100 -23.90 -12.96 18.53
N THR A 101 -23.01 -11.98 18.63
CA THR A 101 -22.39 -11.56 19.89
C THR A 101 -22.75 -10.12 20.20
N ALA A 102 -23.13 -9.84 21.45
CA ALA A 102 -23.48 -8.51 21.92
C ALA A 102 -22.87 -8.23 23.30
N VAL A 103 -22.43 -7.00 23.53
CA VAL A 103 -21.85 -6.53 24.81
C VAL A 103 -22.81 -5.63 25.61
N THR A 104 -23.98 -5.37 25.04
CA THR A 104 -25.08 -4.59 25.63
C THR A 104 -26.37 -5.39 25.51
N ASP A 105 -27.44 -4.93 26.16
CA ASP A 105 -28.75 -5.57 26.17
C ASP A 105 -29.25 -5.90 24.75
N VAL A 106 -29.87 -7.06 24.58
CA VAL A 106 -30.39 -7.50 23.27
C VAL A 106 -31.90 -7.62 23.32
N ARG A 107 -32.58 -7.06 22.32
CA ARG A 107 -34.02 -7.26 22.10
C ARG A 107 -34.24 -8.27 20.99
N VAL A 108 -34.96 -9.33 21.30
CA VAL A 108 -35.47 -10.31 20.33
C VAL A 108 -36.94 -10.01 20.11
N TYR A 109 -37.30 -9.72 18.86
CA TYR A 109 -38.66 -9.43 18.45
C TYR A 109 -39.08 -10.43 17.38
N PHE A 110 -40.09 -11.23 17.68
CA PHE A 110 -40.66 -12.19 16.76
C PHE A 110 -42.08 -11.79 16.44
N GLN A 111 -42.37 -11.63 15.15
CA GLN A 111 -43.70 -11.32 14.66
C GLN A 111 -43.94 -12.22 13.46
N ALA A 112 -44.82 -13.21 13.63
CA ALA A 112 -45.19 -14.16 12.57
C ALA A 112 -46.38 -15.04 12.98
N SER A 113 -47.25 -15.37 12.01
CA SER A 113 -48.33 -16.35 12.19
C SER A 113 -47.91 -17.75 11.70
N TYR A 114 -48.39 -18.81 12.38
CA TYR A 114 -48.11 -20.23 12.06
C TYR A 114 -46.61 -20.57 11.92
N SER A 115 -45.78 -19.86 12.66
CA SER A 115 -44.32 -19.87 12.54
C SER A 115 -43.72 -19.99 13.93
N SER A 116 -42.48 -20.47 14.03
CA SER A 116 -41.83 -20.63 15.33
C SER A 116 -40.33 -20.38 15.24
N PHE A 117 -39.75 -19.92 16.35
CA PHE A 117 -38.30 -19.80 16.50
C PHE A 117 -37.82 -20.49 17.77
N LYS A 118 -36.56 -20.88 17.73
CA LYS A 118 -35.80 -21.43 18.85
C LYS A 118 -34.38 -20.90 18.79
N LEU A 119 -33.94 -20.27 19.87
CA LEU A 119 -32.57 -19.79 20.02
C LEU A 119 -32.01 -20.15 21.39
N TYR A 120 -30.69 -20.30 21.44
CA TYR A 120 -29.92 -20.47 22.66
C TYR A 120 -29.07 -19.25 22.89
N PHE A 121 -29.01 -18.77 24.12
CA PHE A 121 -28.11 -17.71 24.51
C PHE A 121 -27.26 -18.12 25.71
N THR A 122 -26.03 -17.61 25.75
CA THR A 122 -25.14 -17.71 26.90
C THR A 122 -24.46 -16.37 27.12
N ILE A 123 -24.64 -15.80 28.31
CA ILE A 123 -23.93 -14.63 28.81
C ILE A 123 -22.69 -15.15 29.53
N ARG A 124 -21.52 -14.74 29.04
CA ARG A 124 -20.23 -15.11 29.62
C ARG A 124 -19.56 -13.86 30.15
N ASP A 125 -18.77 -14.01 31.22
CA ASP A 125 -17.89 -12.94 31.65
C ASP A 125 -16.94 -12.58 30.51
N ILE A 126 -16.76 -11.27 30.28
CA ILE A 126 -15.63 -10.80 29.51
C ILE A 126 -14.41 -11.08 30.41
N GLU A 127 -13.65 -12.14 30.10
CA GLU A 127 -12.44 -12.53 30.84
C GLU A 127 -11.28 -11.56 30.54
N CYS A 128 -11.53 -10.27 30.73
CA CYS A 128 -10.52 -9.24 30.81
C CYS A 128 -10.68 -8.62 32.20
N LEU A 129 -10.02 -9.24 33.19
CA LEU A 129 -10.11 -8.81 34.59
C LEU A 129 -9.49 -7.41 34.75
N ARG A 130 -10.35 -6.45 35.11
CA ARG A 130 -10.09 -5.24 35.92
C ARG A 130 -8.86 -4.40 35.55
N ASN A 131 -9.08 -3.25 34.90
CA ASN A 131 -8.22 -2.05 34.88
C ASN A 131 -6.74 -2.20 34.45
N SER A 132 -6.28 -3.41 34.12
CA SER A 132 -4.89 -3.72 33.78
C SER A 132 -4.82 -4.72 32.62
N SER A 133 -5.66 -4.58 31.61
CA SER A 133 -5.63 -5.39 30.38
C SER A 133 -5.98 -4.56 29.14
N PHE A 134 -5.31 -4.84 28.02
CA PHE A 134 -5.52 -4.23 26.70
C PHE A 134 -6.22 -5.19 25.76
N HIS A 135 -7.07 -4.63 24.90
CA HIS A 135 -7.97 -5.38 24.04
C HIS A 135 -7.44 -5.41 22.61
N CYS A 136 -7.06 -6.60 22.14
CA CYS A 136 -6.63 -6.84 20.77
C CYS A 136 -7.82 -6.81 19.80
N SER A 137 -7.55 -6.55 18.51
CA SER A 137 -8.60 -6.40 17.49
C SER A 137 -9.38 -7.69 17.18
N ASN A 138 -8.86 -8.86 17.60
CA ASN A 138 -9.48 -10.17 17.47
C ASN A 138 -10.23 -10.61 18.76
N HIS A 139 -10.50 -9.68 19.67
CA HIS A 139 -11.17 -9.92 20.97
C HIS A 139 -10.36 -10.74 21.99
N SER A 140 -9.04 -10.93 21.79
CA SER A 140 -8.15 -11.39 22.86
C SER A 140 -7.76 -10.25 23.79
N CYS A 141 -7.50 -10.57 25.05
CA CYS A 141 -7.01 -9.61 26.04
C CYS A 141 -5.63 -10.03 26.51
N ILE A 142 -4.73 -9.05 26.57
CA ILE A 142 -3.40 -9.18 27.15
C ILE A 142 -3.33 -8.27 28.38
N PRO A 143 -2.57 -8.60 29.42
CA PRO A 143 -2.40 -7.72 30.56
C PRO A 143 -1.62 -6.44 30.19
N MET A 144 -1.85 -5.33 30.88
CA MET A 144 -1.35 -4.00 30.49
C MET A 144 0.18 -3.87 30.55
N ASN A 145 0.85 -4.77 31.26
CA ASN A 145 2.31 -4.90 31.30
C ASN A 145 2.89 -5.63 30.07
N GLU A 146 2.02 -6.16 29.21
CA GLU A 146 2.33 -6.76 27.89
C GLU A 146 1.91 -5.79 26.76
N VAL A 147 1.57 -4.55 27.10
CA VAL A 147 1.30 -3.48 26.15
C VAL A 147 2.49 -2.57 26.17
N CYS A 148 3.08 -2.29 25.02
CA CYS A 148 4.31 -1.52 24.99
C CYS A 148 5.40 -2.22 25.84
N ASP A 149 5.48 -3.55 25.81
CA ASP A 149 6.58 -4.29 26.41
C ASP A 149 7.62 -4.73 25.37
N GLY A 150 7.36 -4.40 24.10
CA GLY A 150 8.20 -4.74 22.97
C GLY A 150 7.97 -6.16 22.49
N VAL A 151 6.80 -6.74 22.76
CA VAL A 151 6.41 -8.09 22.39
C VAL A 151 5.09 -8.03 21.64
N LYS A 152 4.99 -8.80 20.55
CA LYS A 152 3.73 -8.93 19.81
C LYS A 152 2.84 -9.99 20.45
N ASP A 153 2.03 -9.58 21.42
CA ASP A 153 1.07 -10.44 22.13
C ASP A 153 -0.34 -10.36 21.50
N CYS A 154 -0.68 -9.30 20.76
CA CYS A 154 -1.85 -9.30 19.87
C CYS A 154 -1.53 -9.95 18.51
N GLU A 155 -2.47 -10.73 17.95
CA GLU A 155 -2.31 -11.40 16.65
C GLU A 155 -1.95 -10.45 15.49
N ASN A 156 -2.45 -9.21 15.55
CA ASN A 156 -2.15 -8.14 14.60
C ASN A 156 -1.10 -7.12 15.10
N GLY A 157 -0.57 -7.32 16.31
CA GLY A 157 0.43 -6.46 16.94
C GLY A 157 -0.08 -5.10 17.40
N ALA A 158 -1.40 -4.96 17.58
CA ALA A 158 -2.03 -3.70 17.99
C ALA A 158 -1.56 -3.19 19.37
N ASP A 159 -1.11 -4.09 20.23
CA ASP A 159 -0.49 -3.85 21.53
C ASP A 159 0.84 -3.09 21.48
N GLU A 160 1.51 -3.11 20.34
CA GLU A 160 2.76 -2.38 20.11
C GLU A 160 2.56 -1.13 19.21
N VAL A 161 1.31 -0.85 18.82
CA VAL A 161 0.97 0.29 17.97
C VAL A 161 0.69 1.53 18.82
N GLY A 162 1.50 2.57 18.63
CA GLY A 162 1.36 3.83 19.37
C GLY A 162 2.06 3.85 20.73
N CYS A 163 2.87 2.82 21.00
CA CYS A 163 3.73 2.70 22.15
C CYS A 163 5.05 3.45 21.98
N GLU A 164 5.61 3.93 23.08
CA GLU A 164 7.05 4.21 23.18
C GLU A 164 7.80 2.87 23.35
N THR A 165 7.69 1.95 22.38
CA THR A 165 8.45 0.69 22.31
C THR A 165 9.24 0.54 21.02
N GLY A 166 10.05 -0.51 20.96
CA GLY A 166 10.95 -0.77 19.85
C GLY A 166 12.21 0.09 19.92
N ILE A 167 12.84 0.31 18.78
CA ILE A 167 14.13 1.02 18.74
C ILE A 167 14.03 2.45 19.28
N LEU A 168 12.89 3.11 19.06
CA LEU A 168 12.72 4.54 19.39
C LEU A 168 12.67 4.83 20.90
N SER A 169 12.38 3.84 21.74
CA SER A 169 12.30 4.00 23.20
C SER A 169 13.62 3.75 23.93
N ILE A 170 14.61 3.17 23.23
CA ILE A 170 15.91 2.89 23.80
C ILE A 170 16.63 4.21 24.07
N LYS A 171 17.04 4.40 25.33
CA LYS A 171 17.71 5.62 25.79
C LYS A 171 18.94 5.93 24.94
N GLY A 172 19.02 7.15 24.43
CA GLY A 172 20.13 7.64 23.60
C GLY A 172 19.93 7.48 22.10
N VAL A 173 18.91 6.73 21.64
CA VAL A 173 18.66 6.54 20.20
C VAL A 173 18.28 7.84 19.51
N THR A 174 17.39 8.63 20.10
CA THR A 174 16.93 9.89 19.50
C THR A 174 18.08 10.91 19.39
N GLU A 175 18.90 11.02 20.42
CA GLU A 175 20.08 11.88 20.46
C GLU A 175 21.14 11.43 19.46
N ALA A 176 21.45 10.12 19.42
CA ALA A 176 22.40 9.56 18.50
C ALA A 176 21.95 9.72 17.05
N ARG A 177 20.68 9.45 16.74
CA ARG A 177 20.10 9.67 15.41
C ARG A 177 20.25 11.13 14.98
N THR A 178 19.93 12.08 15.86
CA THR A 178 20.04 13.51 15.55
C THR A 178 21.48 13.94 15.33
N SER A 179 22.39 13.45 16.17
CA SER A 179 23.84 13.71 16.06
C SER A 179 24.40 13.11 14.77
N GLU A 180 23.98 11.90 14.41
CA GLU A 180 24.42 11.18 13.23
C GLU A 180 23.89 11.80 11.94
N ILE A 181 22.63 12.27 11.92
CA ILE A 181 22.08 13.08 10.81
C ILE A 181 22.92 14.35 10.61
N THR A 182 23.32 15.00 11.71
CA THR A 182 24.15 16.20 11.66
C THR A 182 25.55 15.88 11.12
N TRP A 183 26.15 14.79 11.59
CA TRP A 183 27.46 14.32 11.15
C TRP A 183 27.46 13.97 9.66
N ILE A 184 26.49 13.18 9.18
CA ILE A 184 26.46 12.78 7.76
C ILE A 184 26.24 14.02 6.87
N LYS A 185 25.39 14.98 7.29
CA LYS A 185 25.22 16.28 6.61
C LYS A 185 26.51 17.09 6.58
N SER A 186 27.36 17.00 7.60
CA SER A 186 28.66 17.69 7.63
C SER A 186 29.70 17.09 6.68
N LYS A 187 29.52 15.83 6.23
CA LYS A 187 30.40 15.18 5.23
C LYS A 187 30.05 15.54 3.78
N ARG A 188 29.04 16.38 3.57
CA ARG A 188 28.59 16.84 2.27
C ARG A 188 29.65 17.71 1.59
N SER A 189 29.81 17.58 0.28
CA SER A 189 30.67 18.44 -0.53
C SER A 189 30.03 19.82 -0.77
N SER A 190 30.80 20.76 -1.32
CA SER A 190 30.30 22.08 -1.74
C SER A 190 29.20 22.00 -2.82
N SER A 191 29.11 20.89 -3.55
CA SER A 191 28.06 20.62 -4.54
C SER A 191 26.82 19.97 -3.92
N TRP A 192 26.65 20.03 -2.60
CA TRP A 192 25.47 19.50 -1.91
C TRP A 192 25.26 17.98 -2.06
N GLY A 193 26.34 17.21 -2.26
CA GLY A 193 26.29 15.75 -2.39
C GLY A 193 27.42 15.01 -1.64
N TRP A 194 27.44 13.69 -1.75
CA TRP A 194 28.41 12.78 -1.10
C TRP A 194 29.15 11.92 -2.13
N HIS A 195 29.60 12.55 -3.22
CA HIS A 195 30.23 11.85 -4.34
C HIS A 195 29.35 10.67 -4.82
N GLU A 196 29.90 9.48 -5.03
CA GLU A 196 29.14 8.29 -5.47
C GLU A 196 28.07 7.84 -4.46
N ASN A 197 28.20 8.20 -3.18
CA ASN A 197 27.22 7.84 -2.15
C ASN A 197 26.02 8.78 -2.10
N THR A 198 25.95 9.82 -2.94
CA THR A 198 24.84 10.79 -2.91
C THR A 198 23.46 10.10 -2.92
N PRO A 199 23.13 9.19 -3.87
CA PRO A 199 21.81 8.55 -3.88
C PRO A 199 21.54 7.73 -2.61
N ARG A 200 22.58 7.07 -2.07
CA ARG A 200 22.50 6.28 -0.84
C ARG A 200 22.17 7.14 0.38
N VAL A 201 22.87 8.26 0.52
CA VAL A 201 22.66 9.17 1.65
C VAL A 201 21.28 9.80 1.60
N LEU A 202 20.74 10.11 0.41
CA LEU A 202 19.42 10.73 0.31
C LEU A 202 18.30 9.83 0.85
N PHE A 203 18.24 8.55 0.44
CA PHE A 203 17.22 7.65 1.01
C PHE A 203 17.48 7.31 2.47
N SER A 204 18.74 7.32 2.93
CA SER A 204 19.05 7.17 4.35
C SER A 204 18.56 8.34 5.20
N LEU A 205 18.79 9.58 4.73
CA LEU A 205 18.27 10.80 5.37
C LEU A 205 16.74 10.82 5.38
N PHE A 206 16.09 10.40 4.29
CA PHE A 206 14.64 10.28 4.26
C PHE A 206 14.13 9.27 5.30
N LEU A 207 14.66 8.05 5.28
CA LEU A 207 14.22 6.97 6.17
C LEU A 207 14.51 7.24 7.65
N SER A 208 15.55 8.02 7.96
CA SER A 208 15.86 8.43 9.34
C SER A 208 15.07 9.65 9.83
N GLY A 209 14.34 10.33 8.94
CA GLY A 209 13.66 11.60 9.24
C GLY A 209 14.57 12.83 9.18
N GLY A 210 15.79 12.69 8.66
CA GLY A 210 16.75 13.79 8.46
C GLY A 210 16.50 14.64 7.22
N ALA A 211 15.62 14.22 6.30
CA ALA A 211 15.14 15.01 5.17
C ALA A 211 13.72 14.59 4.76
N LYS A 212 12.92 15.51 4.24
CA LYS A 212 11.55 15.25 3.75
C LYS A 212 11.43 15.33 2.24
N PHE A 213 12.25 16.18 1.60
CA PHE A 213 12.23 16.45 0.17
C PHE A 213 10.87 16.94 -0.34
N ASP A 214 10.16 17.73 0.45
CA ASP A 214 8.79 18.21 0.21
C ASP A 214 8.72 19.61 -0.42
N GLY A 215 9.83 20.15 -0.94
CA GLY A 215 9.87 21.48 -1.56
C GLY A 215 10.01 22.64 -0.58
N THR A 216 10.00 22.41 0.75
CA THR A 216 9.99 23.49 1.75
C THR A 216 11.38 24.01 2.12
N LEU A 217 12.42 23.18 1.99
CA LEU A 217 13.79 23.50 2.39
C LEU A 217 14.75 23.45 1.20
N TYR A 218 15.28 24.61 0.79
CA TYR A 218 16.20 24.72 -0.37
C TYR A 218 17.42 23.80 -0.28
N GLU A 219 17.94 23.58 0.92
CA GLU A 219 19.05 22.64 1.14
C GLU A 219 18.71 21.21 0.68
N GLU A 220 17.50 20.75 0.96
CA GLU A 220 17.00 19.43 0.54
C GLU A 220 16.75 19.37 -0.95
N GLU A 221 16.29 20.47 -1.54
CA GLU A 221 16.11 20.62 -2.97
C GLU A 221 17.43 20.51 -3.74
N LEU A 222 18.50 21.15 -3.23
CA LEU A 222 19.83 21.05 -3.82
C LEU A 222 20.39 19.63 -3.76
N MET A 223 20.16 18.91 -2.64
CA MET A 223 20.55 17.50 -2.52
C MET A 223 19.82 16.63 -3.54
N ALA A 224 18.50 16.81 -3.71
CA ALA A 224 17.73 16.09 -4.71
C ALA A 224 18.19 16.38 -6.15
N LYS A 225 18.46 17.66 -6.47
CA LYS A 225 19.01 18.07 -7.77
C LYS A 225 20.39 17.47 -8.05
N GLN A 226 21.23 17.32 -7.02
CA GLN A 226 22.53 16.68 -7.18
C GLN A 226 22.40 15.18 -7.51
N THR A 227 21.41 14.48 -6.97
CA THR A 227 21.09 13.09 -7.36
C THR A 227 20.59 13.01 -8.79
N GLU A 228 19.70 13.93 -9.20
CA GLU A 228 19.17 14.00 -10.56
C GLU A 228 20.29 14.20 -11.60
N LEU A 229 21.19 15.15 -11.34
CA LEU A 229 22.37 15.39 -12.17
C LEU A 229 23.27 14.15 -12.25
N LYS A 230 23.55 13.52 -11.11
CA LYS A 230 24.38 12.30 -11.06
C LYS A 230 23.74 11.14 -11.80
N THR A 231 22.43 10.95 -11.65
CA THR A 231 21.68 9.93 -12.39
C THR A 231 21.83 10.17 -13.88
N SER A 232 21.61 11.41 -14.33
CA SER A 232 21.72 11.79 -15.75
C SER A 232 23.13 11.53 -16.31
N ILE A 233 24.18 11.95 -15.60
CA ILE A 233 25.58 11.71 -16.01
C ILE A 233 25.89 10.21 -16.08
N SER A 234 25.42 9.44 -15.09
CA SER A 234 25.66 7.99 -15.05
C SER A 234 24.92 7.24 -16.15
N LEU A 235 23.74 7.71 -16.57
CA LEU A 235 23.01 7.13 -17.71
C LEU A 235 23.73 7.34 -19.04
N LEU A 236 24.55 8.40 -19.17
CA LEU A 236 25.38 8.66 -20.35
C LEU A 236 26.63 7.77 -20.40
N LYS A 237 27.09 7.25 -19.25
CA LYS A 237 28.27 6.39 -19.14
C LYS A 237 27.85 4.92 -19.19
N ASN A 238 27.93 4.27 -20.35
CA ASN A 238 27.65 2.83 -20.48
C ASN A 238 28.85 1.94 -20.12
N PRO A 239 28.66 0.78 -19.44
CA PRO A 239 27.40 0.25 -18.90
C PRO A 239 27.18 0.58 -17.40
N LEU A 240 25.93 0.93 -17.06
CA LEU A 240 25.47 1.12 -15.67
C LEU A 240 25.03 -0.21 -15.05
N SER A 241 25.54 -0.56 -13.87
CA SER A 241 25.19 -1.80 -13.18
C SER A 241 23.79 -1.77 -12.58
N ALA A 242 23.19 -2.94 -12.34
CA ALA A 242 21.87 -3.04 -11.71
C ALA A 242 21.86 -2.46 -10.29
N GLU A 243 22.97 -2.59 -9.55
CA GLU A 243 23.17 -2.03 -8.21
C GLU A 243 23.21 -0.51 -8.23
N GLN A 244 23.96 0.08 -9.17
CA GLN A 244 24.01 1.53 -9.34
C GLN A 244 22.66 2.10 -9.75
N LEU A 245 22.00 1.46 -10.72
CA LEU A 245 20.65 1.83 -11.14
C LEU A 245 19.65 1.71 -9.99
N SER A 246 19.78 0.68 -9.15
CA SER A 246 18.95 0.49 -7.96
C SER A 246 19.10 1.63 -6.94
N MET A 247 20.33 2.09 -6.70
CA MET A 247 20.57 3.23 -5.81
C MET A 247 19.94 4.52 -6.35
N PHE A 248 20.06 4.79 -7.65
CA PHE A 248 19.42 5.95 -8.27
C PHE A 248 17.90 5.88 -8.17
N ILE A 249 17.29 4.75 -8.51
CA ILE A 249 15.84 4.58 -8.45
C ILE A 249 15.32 4.78 -7.03
N ASN A 250 15.92 4.15 -6.01
CA ASN A 250 15.50 4.33 -4.62
C ASN A 250 15.62 5.79 -4.17
N SER A 251 16.68 6.50 -4.61
CA SER A 251 16.82 7.92 -4.31
C SER A 251 15.81 8.81 -5.05
N LEU A 252 15.42 8.46 -6.27
CA LEU A 252 14.38 9.19 -7.02
C LEU A 252 13.01 8.99 -6.37
N LEU A 253 12.70 7.78 -5.91
CA LEU A 253 11.46 7.47 -5.20
C LEU A 253 11.29 8.34 -3.94
N VAL A 254 12.31 8.42 -3.07
CA VAL A 254 12.23 9.23 -1.83
C VAL A 254 12.26 10.74 -2.08
N THR A 255 12.86 11.19 -3.20
CA THR A 255 12.85 12.62 -3.59
C THR A 255 11.63 12.99 -4.42
N CYS A 256 10.71 12.04 -4.62
CA CYS A 256 9.49 12.21 -5.41
C CYS A 256 9.74 12.64 -6.86
N HIS A 257 10.86 12.23 -7.45
CA HIS A 257 11.07 12.26 -8.90
C HIS A 257 10.58 10.94 -9.48
N ASN A 258 9.89 10.98 -10.62
CA ASN A 258 9.29 9.80 -11.22
C ASN A 258 10.34 8.94 -11.98
N PRO A 259 10.79 7.78 -11.46
CA PRO A 259 11.80 6.97 -12.15
C PRO A 259 11.27 6.26 -13.39
N ARG A 260 9.95 6.24 -13.62
CA ARG A 260 9.34 5.65 -14.82
C ARG A 260 9.38 6.59 -16.02
N GLN A 261 9.57 7.90 -15.78
CA GLN A 261 9.61 8.94 -16.79
C GLN A 261 10.83 9.85 -16.66
N PHE A 262 11.91 9.38 -16.02
CA PHE A 262 13.10 10.18 -15.75
C PHE A 262 13.76 10.68 -17.05
N TYR A 263 13.53 11.95 -17.41
CA TYR A 263 14.01 12.54 -18.66
C TYR A 263 13.71 11.67 -19.89
N GLY A 264 12.48 11.15 -19.97
CA GLY A 264 12.06 10.26 -21.05
C GLY A 264 12.67 8.84 -21.01
N GLN A 265 13.34 8.46 -19.91
CA GLN A 265 13.81 7.10 -19.70
C GLN A 265 13.01 6.41 -18.59
N ASN A 266 12.56 5.20 -18.87
CA ASN A 266 11.94 4.35 -17.87
C ASN A 266 12.99 3.50 -17.15
N LEU A 267 13.53 4.05 -16.05
CA LEU A 267 14.60 3.41 -15.28
C LEU A 267 14.13 2.12 -14.61
N ILE A 268 12.85 2.05 -14.22
CA ILE A 268 12.25 0.84 -13.63
C ILE A 268 12.23 -0.30 -14.67
N LYS A 269 11.77 0.00 -15.89
CA LYS A 269 11.77 -0.97 -17.01
C LYS A 269 13.20 -1.42 -17.33
N ARG A 270 14.14 -0.48 -17.44
CA ARG A 270 15.57 -0.78 -17.67
C ARG A 270 16.14 -1.71 -16.58
N LEU A 271 15.86 -1.45 -15.30
CA LEU A 271 16.31 -2.32 -14.21
C LEU A 271 15.69 -3.72 -14.34
N LYS A 272 14.38 -3.81 -14.61
CA LYS A 272 13.68 -5.10 -14.78
C LYS A 272 14.24 -5.92 -15.92
N GLU A 273 14.57 -5.28 -17.05
CA GLU A 273 15.17 -5.92 -18.22
C GLU A 273 16.62 -6.36 -17.97
N GLN A 274 17.44 -5.51 -17.33
CA GLN A 274 18.79 -5.87 -16.90
C GLN A 274 18.73 -7.09 -15.99
N VAL A 275 17.90 -7.00 -14.95
CA VAL A 275 17.70 -8.09 -14.02
C VAL A 275 17.23 -9.32 -14.77
N GLN A 276 16.24 -9.29 -15.68
CA GLN A 276 15.74 -10.47 -16.42
C GLN A 276 16.78 -11.11 -17.34
N SER A 277 17.56 -10.31 -18.07
CA SER A 277 18.53 -10.76 -19.09
C SER A 277 19.86 -11.30 -18.54
N THR A 278 20.27 -10.91 -17.33
CA THR A 278 21.53 -11.37 -16.75
C THR A 278 21.55 -12.88 -16.51
N THR A 279 22.53 -13.59 -17.09
CA THR A 279 22.78 -15.02 -16.80
C THR A 279 23.53 -15.24 -15.50
N ASN A 280 24.22 -14.20 -15.01
CA ASN A 280 25.02 -14.19 -13.80
C ASN A 280 24.18 -13.88 -12.54
N PHE A 281 24.87 -13.86 -11.40
CA PHE A 281 24.32 -13.42 -10.12
C PHE A 281 23.72 -12.01 -10.21
N THR A 282 22.55 -11.82 -9.60
CA THR A 282 21.89 -10.52 -9.46
C THR A 282 21.83 -10.17 -7.98
N HIS A 283 22.37 -9.01 -7.60
CA HIS A 283 22.31 -8.52 -6.23
C HIS A 283 20.85 -8.28 -5.79
N PRO A 284 20.39 -8.75 -4.60
CA PRO A 284 18.99 -8.67 -4.17
C PRO A 284 18.41 -7.26 -4.03
N ILE A 285 19.26 -6.26 -3.82
CA ILE A 285 18.89 -4.84 -3.89
C ILE A 285 18.08 -4.49 -5.14
N ALA A 286 18.32 -5.14 -6.28
CA ALA A 286 17.55 -4.91 -7.49
C ALA A 286 16.08 -5.37 -7.34
N TYR A 287 15.85 -6.54 -6.74
CA TYR A 287 14.49 -7.02 -6.45
C TYR A 287 13.80 -6.18 -5.38
N LEU A 288 14.54 -5.77 -4.33
CA LEU A 288 14.04 -4.83 -3.33
C LEU A 288 13.63 -3.51 -3.97
N THR A 289 14.43 -2.98 -4.89
CA THR A 289 14.14 -1.72 -5.59
C THR A 289 12.92 -1.83 -6.49
N LEU A 290 12.76 -2.95 -7.22
CA LEU A 290 11.54 -3.20 -8.00
C LEU A 290 10.31 -3.20 -7.08
N CYS A 291 10.40 -3.86 -5.92
CA CYS A 291 9.31 -3.84 -4.93
C CYS A 291 9.04 -2.43 -4.39
N ASN A 292 10.08 -1.67 -4.06
CA ASN A 292 9.97 -0.26 -3.64
C ASN A 292 9.27 0.61 -4.68
N ALA A 293 9.51 0.36 -5.97
CA ALA A 293 8.87 1.03 -7.08
C ALA A 293 7.46 0.49 -7.42
N LYS A 294 6.92 -0.43 -6.61
CA LYS A 294 5.65 -1.15 -6.83
C LYS A 294 5.62 -1.84 -8.20
N GLU A 295 6.78 -2.32 -8.65
CA GLU A 295 6.93 -3.05 -9.90
C GLU A 295 6.90 -4.56 -9.64
N PRO A 296 6.04 -5.33 -10.33
CA PRO A 296 6.02 -6.77 -10.19
C PRO A 296 7.35 -7.39 -10.60
N TRP A 297 7.79 -8.38 -9.84
CA TRP A 297 9.08 -9.03 -10.06
C TRP A 297 9.16 -9.77 -11.41
N PRO A 298 10.35 -9.84 -12.03
CA PRO A 298 10.59 -10.67 -13.21
C PRO A 298 10.48 -12.17 -12.85
N LEU A 299 10.19 -13.01 -13.86
CA LEU A 299 9.90 -14.44 -13.67
C LEU A 299 11.00 -15.19 -12.90
N LYS A 300 12.27 -14.82 -13.10
CA LYS A 300 13.40 -15.48 -12.44
C LYS A 300 13.69 -15.01 -11.02
N ALA A 301 12.99 -13.97 -10.52
CA ALA A 301 13.27 -13.40 -9.20
C ALA A 301 13.17 -14.43 -8.08
N ILE A 302 12.11 -15.25 -8.10
CA ILE A 302 11.86 -16.27 -7.08
C ILE A 302 12.99 -17.29 -7.03
N ALA A 303 13.43 -17.80 -8.18
CA ALA A 303 14.55 -18.74 -8.26
C ALA A 303 15.87 -18.13 -7.79
N ALA A 304 16.14 -16.87 -8.16
CA ALA A 304 17.35 -16.16 -7.76
C ALA A 304 17.38 -15.90 -6.23
N LEU A 305 16.27 -15.44 -5.65
CA LEU A 305 16.15 -15.20 -4.21
C LEU A 305 16.24 -16.51 -3.42
N ASN A 306 15.59 -17.58 -3.88
CA ASN A 306 15.71 -18.91 -3.27
C ASN A 306 17.16 -19.38 -3.22
N LYS A 307 17.93 -19.21 -4.30
CA LYS A 307 19.34 -19.59 -4.34
C LYS A 307 20.15 -18.84 -3.26
N ILE A 308 19.89 -17.56 -3.08
CA ILE A 308 20.61 -16.72 -2.10
C ILE A 308 20.22 -17.09 -0.66
N LEU A 309 18.92 -17.27 -0.41
CA LEU A 309 18.41 -17.62 0.92
C LEU A 309 18.85 -19.04 1.34
N ASN A 310 18.92 -19.99 0.40
CA ASN A 310 19.32 -21.37 0.67
C ASN A 310 20.84 -21.59 0.69
N THR A 311 21.66 -20.55 0.45
CA THR A 311 23.12 -20.71 0.47
C THR A 311 23.64 -20.86 1.91
N ASP A 312 24.43 -21.91 2.13
CA ASP A 312 25.09 -22.26 3.40
C ASP A 312 26.57 -21.81 3.46
N ALA A 313 27.04 -21.09 2.44
CA ALA A 313 28.41 -20.62 2.37
C ALA A 313 28.76 -19.70 3.56
N ASP A 314 29.90 -20.00 4.21
CA ASP A 314 30.32 -19.38 5.48
C ASP A 314 31.01 -18.01 5.30
N TYR A 315 30.86 -17.37 4.14
CA TYR A 315 31.47 -16.06 3.92
C TYR A 315 30.64 -14.95 4.59
N PRO A 316 31.25 -14.05 5.38
CA PRO A 316 30.52 -13.01 6.10
C PRO A 316 29.59 -12.14 5.23
N PHE A 317 30.01 -11.83 4.00
CA PHE A 317 29.22 -11.02 3.07
C PHE A 317 27.92 -11.72 2.61
N VAL A 318 27.82 -13.05 2.72
CA VAL A 318 26.61 -13.81 2.35
C VAL A 318 25.43 -13.38 3.21
N ARG A 319 25.67 -13.06 4.49
CA ARG A 319 24.64 -12.56 5.41
C ARG A 319 24.12 -11.20 4.97
N ASP A 320 24.98 -10.34 4.44
CA ASP A 320 24.57 -9.04 3.88
C ASP A 320 23.63 -9.22 2.67
N TYR A 321 23.96 -10.16 1.77
CA TYR A 321 23.10 -10.51 0.63
C TYR A 321 21.76 -11.10 1.08
N GLN A 322 21.78 -12.00 2.06
CA GLN A 322 20.58 -12.58 2.64
C GLN A 322 19.71 -11.51 3.31
N ALA A 323 20.30 -10.52 3.98
CA ALA A 323 19.56 -9.40 4.58
C ALA A 323 18.82 -8.58 3.51
N PHE A 324 19.47 -8.27 2.38
CA PHE A 324 18.78 -7.64 1.25
C PHE A 324 17.69 -8.52 0.64
N ALA A 325 17.90 -9.84 0.56
CA ALA A 325 16.90 -10.78 0.07
C ALA A 325 15.68 -10.86 1.01
N VAL A 326 15.88 -10.91 2.32
CA VAL A 326 14.82 -10.86 3.33
C VAL A 326 14.04 -9.54 3.23
N MET A 327 14.71 -8.39 3.10
CA MET A 327 14.04 -7.11 2.88
C MET A 327 13.20 -7.11 1.59
N ALA A 328 13.73 -7.68 0.50
CA ALA A 328 13.02 -7.78 -0.77
C ALA A 328 11.75 -8.66 -0.65
N VAL A 329 11.87 -9.85 -0.05
CA VAL A 329 10.74 -10.77 0.17
C VAL A 329 9.71 -10.14 1.10
N SER A 330 10.13 -9.53 2.21
CA SER A 330 9.21 -8.88 3.15
C SER A 330 8.44 -7.73 2.50
N CYS A 331 9.12 -6.92 1.69
CA CYS A 331 8.48 -5.87 0.89
C CYS A 331 7.39 -6.44 -0.02
N TYR A 332 7.72 -7.48 -0.78
CA TYR A 332 6.83 -8.03 -1.80
C TYR A 332 5.67 -8.81 -1.19
N GLU A 333 5.94 -9.52 -0.08
CA GLU A 333 4.93 -10.20 0.72
C GLU A 333 3.88 -9.23 1.25
N ASN A 334 4.32 -8.09 1.80
CA ASN A 334 3.39 -7.07 2.29
C ASN A 334 2.45 -6.54 1.19
N GLN A 335 2.95 -6.46 -0.06
CA GLN A 335 2.17 -5.96 -1.19
C GLN A 335 1.25 -7.02 -1.83
N THR A 336 1.63 -8.30 -1.81
CA THR A 336 1.00 -9.33 -2.67
C THR A 336 0.51 -10.58 -1.95
N LYS A 337 0.85 -10.76 -0.67
CA LYS A 337 0.60 -12.00 0.09
C LYS A 337 1.12 -13.25 -0.65
N LEU A 338 2.31 -13.14 -1.23
CA LEU A 338 3.00 -14.16 -2.03
C LEU A 338 3.19 -15.46 -1.25
N LEU A 339 3.70 -15.40 -0.02
CA LEU A 339 4.12 -16.54 0.80
C LEU A 339 2.95 -17.42 1.24
N ASN A 340 1.70 -16.93 1.15
CA ASN A 340 0.50 -17.74 1.39
C ASN A 340 0.19 -18.72 0.25
N LYS A 341 0.81 -18.57 -0.91
CA LYS A 341 0.56 -19.43 -2.08
C LYS A 341 1.46 -20.66 -2.03
N VAL A 342 0.86 -21.84 -2.24
CA VAL A 342 1.55 -23.15 -2.20
C VAL A 342 2.76 -23.22 -3.13
N GLU A 343 2.68 -22.56 -4.29
CA GLU A 343 3.77 -22.47 -5.28
C GLU A 343 5.07 -21.90 -4.69
N TYR A 344 4.97 -21.03 -3.67
CA TYR A 344 6.11 -20.35 -3.05
C TYR A 344 6.50 -20.92 -1.69
N SER A 345 6.06 -22.14 -1.37
CA SER A 345 6.38 -22.84 -0.11
C SER A 345 7.89 -22.94 0.15
N SER A 346 8.69 -23.30 -0.86
CA SER A 346 10.15 -23.35 -0.72
C SER A 346 10.75 -21.97 -0.41
N LEU A 347 10.23 -20.91 -1.02
CA LEU A 347 10.69 -19.55 -0.72
C LEU A 347 10.33 -19.14 0.70
N LYS A 348 9.10 -19.46 1.14
CA LYS A 348 8.65 -19.22 2.52
C LYS A 348 9.57 -19.90 3.52
N THR A 349 9.83 -21.20 3.35
CA THR A 349 10.71 -21.95 4.25
C THR A 349 12.13 -21.38 4.28
N ASN A 350 12.73 -21.07 3.13
CA ASN A 350 14.08 -20.49 3.09
C ASN A 350 14.14 -19.10 3.71
N TYR A 351 13.09 -18.29 3.51
CA TYR A 351 12.94 -16.97 4.12
C TYR A 351 12.85 -17.05 5.66
N GLU A 352 12.00 -17.94 6.18
CA GLU A 352 11.84 -18.18 7.62
C GLU A 352 13.13 -18.74 8.25
N ASN A 353 13.80 -19.68 7.58
CA ASN A 353 15.07 -20.26 8.04
C ASN A 353 16.17 -19.21 8.14
N VAL A 354 16.29 -18.29 7.18
CA VAL A 354 17.30 -17.23 7.22
C VAL A 354 17.02 -16.22 8.34
N ILE A 355 15.75 -15.88 8.58
CA ILE A 355 15.37 -15.04 9.72
C ILE A 355 15.79 -15.71 11.04
N GLN A 356 15.47 -16.99 11.20
CA GLN A 356 15.86 -17.75 12.38
C GLN A 356 17.38 -17.82 12.55
N LEU A 357 18.10 -18.06 11.45
CA LEU A 357 19.56 -18.08 11.43
C LEU A 357 20.17 -16.74 11.87
N PHE A 358 19.61 -15.60 11.43
CA PHE A 358 20.06 -14.30 11.91
C PHE A 358 19.95 -14.20 13.43
N LYS A 359 18.79 -14.54 14.00
CA LYS A 359 18.56 -14.49 15.44
C LYS A 359 19.54 -15.38 16.23
N GLU A 360 19.76 -16.61 15.75
CA GLU A 360 20.64 -17.60 16.40
C GLU A 360 22.13 -17.22 16.32
N THR A 361 22.53 -16.46 15.30
CA THR A 361 23.92 -16.04 15.08
C THR A 361 24.28 -14.72 15.76
N GLN A 362 23.36 -14.12 16.52
CA GLN A 362 23.64 -12.92 17.28
C GLN A 362 24.77 -13.16 18.31
N LEU A 363 25.78 -12.29 18.29
CA LEU A 363 26.91 -12.36 19.21
C LEU A 363 26.53 -11.88 20.61
N SER A 364 27.38 -12.18 21.60
CA SER A 364 27.15 -11.81 23.00
C SER A 364 27.12 -10.30 23.25
N ASP A 365 27.80 -9.52 22.40
CA ASP A 365 27.78 -8.06 22.40
C ASP A 365 26.52 -7.47 21.71
N GLY A 366 25.64 -8.33 21.19
CA GLY A 366 24.42 -7.94 20.48
C GLY A 366 24.63 -7.68 18.99
N SER A 367 25.86 -7.72 18.49
CA SER A 367 26.15 -7.51 17.07
C SER A 367 25.92 -8.76 16.22
N PHE A 368 25.99 -8.59 14.90
CA PHE A 368 26.05 -9.70 13.93
C PHE A 368 27.41 -9.70 13.19
N GLY A 369 28.48 -9.36 13.91
CA GLY A 369 29.86 -9.37 13.40
C GLY A 369 30.46 -7.97 13.26
N ASN A 370 29.99 -7.17 12.31
CA ASN A 370 30.49 -5.81 12.08
C ASN A 370 29.34 -4.80 11.95
N LEU A 371 29.65 -3.50 11.96
CA LEU A 371 28.66 -2.42 11.88
C LEU A 371 27.75 -2.51 10.64
N HIS A 372 28.28 -2.87 9.46
CA HIS A 372 27.50 -3.01 8.23
C HIS A 372 26.53 -4.19 8.30
N THR A 373 27.04 -5.37 8.62
CA THR A 373 26.24 -6.60 8.70
C THR A 373 25.20 -6.48 9.80
N THR A 374 25.57 -5.89 10.95
CA THR A 374 24.65 -5.63 12.05
C THR A 374 23.51 -4.71 11.62
N SER A 375 23.83 -3.60 10.93
CA SER A 375 22.81 -2.68 10.42
C SER A 375 21.88 -3.34 9.40
N LEU A 376 22.43 -4.11 8.46
CA LEU A 376 21.65 -4.78 7.40
C LEU A 376 20.73 -5.87 7.96
N ILE A 377 21.22 -6.73 8.85
CA ILE A 377 20.41 -7.76 9.50
C ILE A 377 19.33 -7.13 10.35
N THR A 378 19.64 -6.06 11.10
CA THR A 378 18.64 -5.35 11.89
C THR A 378 17.53 -4.77 10.99
N GLN A 379 17.87 -4.14 9.86
CA GLN A 379 16.88 -3.71 8.87
C GLN A 379 16.05 -4.86 8.30
N ALA A 380 16.68 -6.02 8.05
CA ALA A 380 15.99 -7.21 7.57
C ALA A 380 14.97 -7.72 8.59
N LEU A 381 15.35 -7.83 9.86
CA LEU A 381 14.48 -8.24 10.98
C LEU A 381 13.32 -7.25 11.21
N ILE A 382 13.57 -5.94 11.16
CA ILE A 382 12.50 -4.92 11.20
C ILE A 382 11.54 -5.12 10.03
N SER A 383 12.07 -5.30 8.81
CA SER A 383 11.24 -5.43 7.62
C SER A 383 10.36 -6.69 7.62
N SER A 384 10.80 -7.76 8.28
CA SER A 384 10.08 -9.02 8.46
C SER A 384 9.21 -9.07 9.73
N GLY A 385 9.06 -7.93 10.42
CA GLY A 385 8.18 -7.81 11.60
C GLY A 385 8.73 -8.50 12.85
N GLN A 386 10.05 -8.68 12.96
CA GLN A 386 10.70 -9.36 14.07
C GLN A 386 11.20 -8.40 15.16
N GLU A 387 10.91 -7.10 15.05
CA GLU A 387 11.36 -6.08 16.01
C GLU A 387 10.97 -6.42 17.45
N TYR A 388 9.82 -7.07 17.63
CA TYR A 388 9.23 -7.37 18.94
C TYR A 388 9.35 -8.85 19.35
N GLU A 389 10.24 -9.61 18.70
CA GLU A 389 10.39 -11.04 18.99
C GLU A 389 11.40 -11.28 20.13
N LYS A 390 11.06 -12.18 21.06
CA LYS A 390 11.87 -12.46 22.28
C LYS A 390 13.13 -13.28 22.03
N ASP A 391 13.23 -13.93 20.87
CA ASP A 391 14.28 -14.87 20.50
C ASP A 391 15.54 -14.20 19.93
N TRP A 392 15.64 -12.86 19.98
CA TRP A 392 16.87 -12.11 19.74
C TRP A 392 16.94 -10.83 20.58
N LYS A 393 18.15 -10.32 20.82
CA LYS A 393 18.42 -9.22 21.75
C LYS A 393 18.47 -7.87 21.04
N LEU A 394 17.31 -7.33 20.65
CA LEU A 394 17.23 -6.02 19.96
C LEU A 394 17.96 -4.91 20.74
N ASN A 395 17.72 -4.81 22.05
CA ASN A 395 18.31 -3.74 22.87
C ASN A 395 19.85 -3.80 22.89
N ALA A 396 20.42 -5.00 22.98
CA ALA A 396 21.86 -5.19 22.91
C ALA A 396 22.42 -4.77 21.54
N THR A 397 21.73 -5.12 20.45
CA THR A 397 22.09 -4.67 19.09
C THR A 397 22.09 -3.16 18.97
N VAL A 398 21.05 -2.49 19.46
CA VAL A 398 20.96 -1.03 19.38
C VAL A 398 22.06 -0.38 20.20
N HIS A 399 22.33 -0.85 21.43
CA HIS A 399 23.45 -0.34 22.22
C HIS A 399 24.81 -0.51 21.53
N TYR A 400 25.05 -1.66 20.90
CA TYR A 400 26.23 -1.87 20.07
C TYR A 400 26.32 -0.83 18.94
N LEU A 401 25.23 -0.58 18.20
CA LEU A 401 25.22 0.42 17.13
C LEU A 401 25.52 1.83 17.64
N LEU A 402 24.97 2.21 18.81
CA LEU A 402 25.25 3.51 19.44
C LEU A 402 26.73 3.66 19.82
N GLU A 403 27.33 2.60 20.35
CA GLU A 403 28.76 2.57 20.69
C GLU A 403 29.64 2.69 19.44
N GLN A 404 29.33 1.95 18.38
CA GLN A 404 30.09 1.98 17.13
C GLN A 404 29.99 3.34 16.42
N LEU A 405 28.82 4.00 16.45
CA LEU A 405 28.66 5.36 15.91
C LEU A 405 29.44 6.42 16.70
N SER A 406 29.77 6.16 17.96
CA SER A 406 30.62 7.04 18.77
C SER A 406 32.10 6.93 18.41
N SER A 407 32.49 5.91 17.63
CA SER A 407 33.85 5.70 17.12
C SER A 407 33.98 6.19 15.66
N PRO A 408 35.21 6.42 15.15
CA PRO A 408 35.41 6.77 13.75
C PRO A 408 34.79 5.75 12.80
N HIS A 409 33.89 6.21 11.93
CA HIS A 409 33.16 5.40 10.95
C HIS A 409 33.00 6.17 9.63
N ASP A 410 32.51 5.49 8.59
CA ASP A 410 32.35 6.06 7.25
C ASP A 410 30.90 6.39 6.87
N VAL A 411 30.73 7.09 5.75
CA VAL A 411 29.41 7.53 5.24
C VAL A 411 28.51 6.32 4.91
N VAL A 412 29.07 5.18 4.52
CA VAL A 412 28.31 3.96 4.20
C VAL A 412 27.75 3.34 5.48
N SER A 413 28.59 3.16 6.49
CA SER A 413 28.20 2.71 7.83
C SER A 413 27.07 3.56 8.40
N SER A 414 27.24 4.87 8.39
CA SER A 414 26.22 5.84 8.81
C SER A 414 24.92 5.69 8.01
N SER A 415 25.03 5.60 6.68
CA SER A 415 23.86 5.48 5.80
C SER A 415 23.04 4.21 6.05
N LEU A 416 23.68 3.11 6.44
CA LEU A 416 23.02 1.84 6.77
C LEU A 416 22.44 1.83 8.18
N THR A 417 23.07 2.53 9.13
CA THR A 417 22.64 2.55 10.54
C THR A 417 21.49 3.53 10.78
N LEU A 418 21.49 4.67 10.09
CA LEU A 418 20.50 5.74 10.27
C LEU A 418 19.03 5.28 10.14
N PRO A 419 18.63 4.47 9.15
CA PRO A 419 17.27 3.92 9.07
C PRO A 419 16.90 3.09 10.30
N VAL A 420 17.84 2.28 10.81
CA VAL A 420 17.62 1.43 12.00
C VAL A 420 17.27 2.29 13.21
N LEU A 421 17.98 3.40 13.43
CA LEU A 421 17.70 4.32 14.55
C LEU A 421 16.34 5.02 14.46
N ASN A 422 15.62 4.87 13.34
CA ASN A 422 14.24 5.32 13.18
C ASN A 422 13.23 4.16 13.04
N ALA A 423 13.62 2.94 13.43
CA ALA A 423 12.84 1.71 13.22
C ALA A 423 12.36 1.56 11.76
N LYS A 424 13.27 1.84 10.81
CA LYS A 424 13.02 1.72 9.37
C LYS A 424 14.05 0.82 8.70
N SER A 425 13.66 0.34 7.53
CA SER A 425 14.51 -0.41 6.60
C SER A 425 14.42 0.20 5.19
N ILE A 426 15.31 -0.21 4.29
CA ILE A 426 15.24 0.21 2.88
C ILE A 426 13.92 -0.21 2.20
N SER A 427 13.20 -1.22 2.72
CA SER A 427 11.89 -1.61 2.18
C SER A 427 10.78 -0.60 2.49
N ASP A 428 10.97 0.27 3.48
CA ASP A 428 10.01 1.33 3.79
C ASP A 428 9.94 2.42 2.71
N ILE A 429 10.88 2.44 1.75
CA ILE A 429 10.78 3.28 0.55
C ILE A 429 9.50 2.94 -0.23
N SER A 430 9.02 1.69 -0.20
CA SER A 430 7.74 1.30 -0.81
C SER A 430 6.51 2.03 -0.25
N LYS A 431 6.62 2.58 0.97
CA LYS A 431 5.56 3.31 1.68
C LYS A 431 5.60 4.82 1.41
N VAL A 432 6.57 5.32 0.65
CA VAL A 432 6.68 6.74 0.30
C VAL A 432 5.42 7.20 -0.43
N ASN A 433 4.85 8.32 0.05
CA ASN A 433 3.69 8.94 -0.55
C ASN A 433 4.04 10.33 -1.10
N CYS A 434 4.13 10.44 -2.43
CA CYS A 434 4.44 11.67 -3.13
C CYS A 434 3.21 12.47 -3.58
N THR A 435 1.98 12.08 -3.20
CA THR A 435 0.74 12.74 -3.67
C THR A 435 0.65 14.22 -3.36
N LEU A 436 1.18 14.66 -2.20
CA LEU A 436 1.17 16.05 -1.78
C LEU A 436 2.50 16.78 -2.05
N ASN A 437 3.45 16.13 -2.73
CA ASN A 437 4.75 16.73 -2.97
C ASN A 437 4.66 17.79 -4.10
N PRO A 438 5.08 19.04 -3.87
CA PRO A 438 5.06 20.10 -4.88
C PRO A 438 5.83 19.75 -6.16
N ARG A 439 6.90 18.94 -6.06
CA ARG A 439 7.64 18.47 -7.25
C ARG A 439 6.77 17.65 -8.19
N ARG A 440 5.80 16.90 -7.65
CA ARG A 440 4.90 16.07 -8.46
C ARG A 440 4.04 16.92 -9.39
N ASN A 441 3.53 18.05 -8.90
CA ASN A 441 2.69 18.96 -9.70
C ASN A 441 3.50 19.89 -10.64
N GLY A 442 4.81 20.05 -10.40
CA GLY A 442 5.70 20.87 -11.23
C GLY A 442 6.43 20.10 -12.33
N TYR A 443 6.71 18.80 -12.14
CA TYR A 443 7.53 17.97 -13.02
C TYR A 443 6.78 16.82 -13.74
N ASP A 444 5.61 16.34 -13.27
CA ASP A 444 4.85 15.28 -13.99
C ASP A 444 4.19 15.75 -15.31
N ASN A 445 4.41 16.99 -15.75
CA ASN A 445 4.08 17.35 -17.13
C ASN A 445 5.14 16.74 -18.05
N GLN A 446 4.84 15.57 -18.60
CA GLN A 446 5.66 14.87 -19.60
C GLN A 446 6.10 15.80 -20.74
N ALA A 447 5.30 16.81 -21.09
CA ALA A 447 5.65 17.89 -22.02
C ALA A 447 6.83 18.76 -21.53
N SER A 448 6.87 19.16 -20.25
CA SER A 448 7.96 19.96 -19.68
C SER A 448 9.26 19.17 -19.66
N GLU A 449 9.23 17.91 -19.18
CA GLU A 449 10.40 17.04 -19.16
C GLU A 449 10.90 16.69 -20.57
N THR A 450 9.99 16.52 -21.53
CA THR A 450 10.34 16.31 -22.95
C THR A 450 10.93 17.57 -23.59
N ASN A 451 10.44 18.76 -23.21
CA ASN A 451 11.00 20.02 -23.68
C ASN A 451 12.43 20.23 -23.15
N ASP A 452 12.64 19.94 -21.86
CA ASP A 452 13.94 20.06 -21.20
C ASP A 452 14.92 18.93 -21.57
N TYR A 453 14.43 17.82 -22.15
CA TYR A 453 15.28 16.75 -22.66
C TYR A 453 16.19 17.26 -23.78
N THR A 454 17.51 17.25 -23.54
CA THR A 454 18.53 17.66 -24.52
C THR A 454 19.18 16.49 -25.26
N GLY A 455 18.76 15.25 -24.97
CA GLY A 455 19.30 14.05 -25.64
C GLY A 455 18.77 13.85 -27.06
N PRO A 456 19.13 12.74 -27.72
CA PRO A 456 18.67 12.41 -29.06
C PRO A 456 17.14 12.33 -29.16
N LYS A 457 16.57 13.15 -30.05
CA LYS A 457 15.12 13.17 -30.32
C LYS A 457 14.83 12.64 -31.71
N MET A 458 13.77 11.85 -31.81
CA MET A 458 13.19 11.37 -33.06
C MET A 458 11.89 12.12 -33.40
N ARG A 459 11.55 12.16 -34.68
CA ARG A 459 10.29 12.70 -35.17
C ARG A 459 9.28 11.58 -35.31
N VAL A 460 8.10 11.74 -34.73
CA VAL A 460 6.97 10.82 -34.92
C VAL A 460 5.77 11.62 -35.38
N ARG A 461 5.10 11.12 -36.43
CA ARG A 461 3.81 11.64 -36.87
C ARG A 461 2.71 10.83 -36.20
N TYR A 462 1.71 11.48 -35.59
CA TYR A 462 0.57 10.81 -34.99
C TYR A 462 -0.75 11.33 -35.57
N SER A 463 -1.55 10.44 -36.16
CA SER A 463 -2.84 10.78 -36.74
C SER A 463 -4.00 9.98 -36.13
N LEU A 464 -5.17 10.62 -36.10
CA LEU A 464 -6.46 9.98 -35.80
C LEU A 464 -7.25 9.84 -37.09
N TYR A 465 -7.67 8.61 -37.41
CA TYR A 465 -8.50 8.30 -38.58
C TYR A 465 -9.88 7.80 -38.15
N VAL A 466 -10.90 8.07 -38.95
CA VAL A 466 -12.28 7.63 -38.74
C VAL A 466 -12.83 7.06 -40.05
N GLY A 467 -13.74 6.10 -39.95
CA GLY A 467 -14.47 5.56 -41.09
C GLY A 467 -13.71 4.49 -41.87
N ASP A 468 -14.45 3.72 -42.66
CA ASP A 468 -13.89 2.65 -43.49
C ASP A 468 -13.18 3.24 -44.73
N GLU A 469 -13.76 4.30 -45.31
CA GLU A 469 -13.06 5.21 -46.20
C GLU A 469 -12.20 6.13 -45.33
N LYS A 470 -10.88 5.94 -45.39
CA LYS A 470 -9.88 6.61 -44.54
C LYS A 470 -10.13 8.14 -44.48
N ASP A 471 -10.74 8.62 -43.40
CA ASP A 471 -10.88 10.04 -43.11
C ASP A 471 -9.90 10.46 -42.03
N VAL A 472 -8.95 11.32 -42.39
CA VAL A 472 -7.97 11.88 -41.44
C VAL A 472 -8.63 13.04 -40.69
N ILE A 473 -8.98 12.83 -39.42
CA ILE A 473 -9.65 13.85 -38.62
C ILE A 473 -8.66 14.78 -37.90
N HIS A 474 -7.47 14.27 -37.56
CA HIS A 474 -6.46 15.07 -36.86
C HIS A 474 -5.05 14.50 -37.06
N THR A 475 -4.03 15.36 -37.08
CA THR A 475 -2.62 14.97 -37.20
C THR A 475 -1.71 15.93 -36.46
N ILE A 476 -0.75 15.39 -35.72
CA ILE A 476 0.30 16.12 -35.00
C ILE A 476 1.65 15.51 -35.32
N SER A 477 2.69 16.34 -35.41
CA SER A 477 4.08 15.92 -35.54
C SER A 477 4.80 16.23 -34.25
N LEU A 478 5.30 15.20 -33.58
CA LEU A 478 5.93 15.29 -32.27
C LEU A 478 7.44 15.05 -32.39
N ARG A 479 8.22 15.78 -31.58
CA ARG A 479 9.64 15.50 -31.33
C ARG A 479 9.76 14.83 -29.99
N VAL A 480 10.05 13.53 -29.99
CA VAL A 480 10.08 12.69 -28.79
C VAL A 480 11.48 12.11 -28.58
N PRO A 481 11.89 11.79 -27.35
CA PRO A 481 13.11 11.03 -27.10
C PRO A 481 13.12 9.69 -27.85
N GLU A 482 14.31 9.21 -28.21
CA GLU A 482 14.46 7.87 -28.80
C GLU A 482 13.95 6.77 -27.85
N ASN A 483 13.40 5.68 -28.44
CA ASN A 483 12.79 4.53 -27.74
C ASN A 483 11.44 4.78 -27.05
N TYR A 484 10.79 5.92 -27.31
CA TYR A 484 9.40 6.12 -26.88
C TYR A 484 8.48 5.08 -27.49
N THR A 485 7.59 4.56 -26.67
CA THR A 485 6.49 3.69 -27.07
C THR A 485 5.34 4.48 -27.70
N ALA A 486 4.47 3.82 -28.46
CA ALA A 486 3.27 4.45 -29.00
C ALA A 486 2.39 5.03 -27.88
N TYR A 487 2.32 4.37 -26.72
CA TYR A 487 1.64 4.92 -25.54
C TYR A 487 2.25 6.24 -25.06
N GLU A 488 3.57 6.33 -24.96
CA GLU A 488 4.25 7.55 -24.50
C GLU A 488 4.08 8.69 -25.51
N VAL A 489 4.07 8.38 -26.81
CA VAL A 489 3.72 9.34 -27.88
C VAL A 489 2.28 9.82 -27.74
N MET A 490 1.33 8.92 -27.49
CA MET A 490 -0.08 9.28 -27.27
C MET A 490 -0.25 10.18 -26.04
N LYS A 491 0.45 9.89 -24.94
CA LYS A 491 0.43 10.71 -23.73
C LYS A 491 0.99 12.12 -23.97
N LEU A 492 2.06 12.25 -24.72
CA LEU A 492 2.57 13.56 -25.10
C LEU A 492 1.59 14.31 -26.01
N ALA A 493 0.96 13.61 -26.96
CA ALA A 493 -0.04 14.22 -27.84
C ALA A 493 -1.25 14.78 -27.07
N GLU A 494 -1.71 14.07 -26.04
CA GLU A 494 -2.78 14.50 -25.13
C GLU A 494 -2.43 15.81 -24.43
N THR A 495 -1.16 16.01 -24.07
CA THR A 495 -0.72 17.27 -23.42
C THR A 495 -0.60 18.45 -24.39
N GLU A 496 -0.34 18.19 -25.67
CA GLU A 496 -0.18 19.22 -26.71
C GLU A 496 -1.51 19.63 -27.33
N ASP A 497 -2.46 18.71 -27.48
CA ASP A 497 -3.78 18.98 -28.02
C ASP A 497 -4.87 18.07 -27.37
N PRO A 498 -5.91 18.67 -26.73
CA PRO A 498 -6.99 17.94 -26.07
C PRO A 498 -7.73 16.93 -26.96
N LYS A 499 -7.70 17.06 -28.29
CA LYS A 499 -8.29 16.07 -29.21
C LYS A 499 -7.62 14.71 -29.16
N TYR A 500 -6.42 14.61 -28.60
CA TYR A 500 -5.73 13.33 -28.39
C TYR A 500 -5.99 12.73 -27.00
N THR A 501 -6.82 13.34 -26.16
CA THR A 501 -7.24 12.76 -24.87
C THR A 501 -7.80 11.37 -25.09
N PHE A 502 -7.37 10.38 -24.30
CA PHE A 502 -7.80 9.00 -24.50
C PHE A 502 -8.03 8.25 -23.20
N ILE A 503 -8.98 7.30 -23.23
CA ILE A 503 -9.31 6.45 -22.10
C ILE A 503 -8.96 4.99 -22.43
N HIS A 504 -8.29 4.33 -21.49
CA HIS A 504 -7.81 2.97 -21.66
C HIS A 504 -7.97 2.15 -20.37
N LYS A 505 -7.94 0.81 -20.52
CA LYS A 505 -7.92 -0.15 -19.40
C LYS A 505 -6.95 -1.28 -19.73
N LYS A 506 -6.26 -1.80 -18.71
CA LYS A 506 -5.39 -2.97 -18.88
C LYS A 506 -6.23 -4.25 -18.70
N ILE A 507 -6.33 -5.06 -19.75
CA ILE A 507 -7.11 -6.31 -19.78
C ILE A 507 -6.16 -7.44 -20.18
N SER A 508 -5.99 -8.45 -19.32
CA SER A 508 -5.09 -9.59 -19.55
C SER A 508 -3.66 -9.18 -19.92
N GLY A 509 -3.15 -8.11 -19.31
CA GLY A 509 -1.81 -7.57 -19.57
C GLY A 509 -1.71 -6.65 -20.80
N MET A 510 -2.73 -6.59 -21.64
CA MET A 510 -2.79 -5.73 -22.83
C MET A 510 -3.46 -4.40 -22.51
N MET A 511 -2.88 -3.29 -22.97
CA MET A 511 -3.52 -1.99 -22.89
C MET A 511 -4.59 -1.86 -23.99
N TYR A 512 -5.85 -1.75 -23.57
CA TYR A 512 -7.00 -1.60 -24.45
C TYR A 512 -7.49 -0.15 -24.42
N VAL A 513 -7.32 0.56 -25.53
CA VAL A 513 -7.82 1.93 -25.73
C VAL A 513 -9.25 1.83 -26.26
N TYR A 514 -10.20 2.44 -25.55
CA TYR A 514 -11.62 2.33 -25.89
C TYR A 514 -12.31 3.66 -26.12
N GLN A 515 -11.60 4.77 -25.92
CA GLN A 515 -12.07 6.11 -26.26
C GLN A 515 -10.89 7.01 -26.61
N ILE A 516 -11.03 7.80 -27.67
CA ILE A 516 -10.16 8.93 -28.00
C ILE A 516 -11.05 10.13 -28.30
N ASP A 517 -10.68 11.30 -27.78
CA ASP A 517 -11.53 12.50 -27.66
C ASP A 517 -12.87 12.12 -27.00
N LYS A 518 -13.98 12.25 -27.74
CA LYS A 518 -15.33 11.91 -27.30
C LYS A 518 -15.87 10.65 -27.96
N THR A 519 -15.08 10.00 -28.81
CA THR A 519 -15.52 8.84 -29.61
C THR A 519 -15.16 7.56 -28.87
N ILE A 520 -16.18 6.89 -28.34
CA ILE A 520 -16.08 5.59 -27.66
C ILE A 520 -16.24 4.43 -28.64
N ASN A 521 -15.63 3.29 -28.36
CA ASN A 521 -15.88 2.04 -29.10
C ASN A 521 -17.38 1.69 -29.08
N ASP A 522 -17.88 1.21 -30.22
CA ASP A 522 -19.28 0.84 -30.43
C ASP A 522 -19.37 -0.63 -30.89
N PRO A 523 -19.52 -1.57 -29.94
CA PRO A 523 -19.59 -3.00 -30.26
C PRO A 523 -20.80 -3.38 -31.10
N GLU A 524 -21.94 -2.72 -30.93
CA GLU A 524 -23.18 -3.04 -31.67
C GLU A 524 -23.04 -2.72 -33.16
N ARG A 525 -22.36 -1.63 -33.47
CA ARG A 525 -22.04 -1.23 -34.86
C ARG A 525 -20.74 -1.84 -35.37
N GLY A 526 -19.94 -2.43 -34.49
CA GLY A 526 -18.67 -3.08 -34.77
C GLY A 526 -17.49 -2.13 -34.96
N PHE A 527 -17.58 -0.89 -34.45
CA PHE A 527 -16.53 0.12 -34.59
C PHE A 527 -15.59 0.14 -33.38
N PHE A 528 -14.29 0.09 -33.65
CA PHE A 528 -13.26 0.06 -32.60
C PHE A 528 -12.06 0.92 -32.98
N TRP A 529 -11.42 1.49 -31.96
CA TRP A 529 -10.09 2.08 -32.07
C TRP A 529 -9.04 0.98 -32.23
N THR A 530 -8.31 1.04 -33.34
CA THR A 530 -7.27 0.07 -33.71
C THR A 530 -5.95 0.77 -33.99
N LEU A 531 -4.83 0.10 -33.64
CA LEU A 531 -3.49 0.67 -33.72
C LEU A 531 -2.84 0.30 -35.06
N TYR A 532 -2.25 1.30 -35.70
CA TYR A 532 -1.53 1.16 -36.96
C TYR A 532 -0.18 1.85 -36.89
N GLN A 533 0.80 1.28 -37.59
CA GLN A 533 2.14 1.83 -37.75
C GLN A 533 2.52 1.89 -39.24
N GLY A 534 3.18 2.96 -39.64
CA GLY A 534 3.71 3.16 -40.98
C GLY A 534 4.95 4.07 -40.99
N GLN A 535 5.35 4.48 -42.18
CA GLN A 535 6.47 5.40 -42.40
C GLN A 535 5.94 6.79 -42.80
N GLU A 536 6.60 7.87 -42.35
CA GLU A 536 6.15 9.27 -42.55
C GLU A 536 6.15 9.69 -44.03
N ASN A 537 7.04 9.12 -44.85
CA ASN A 537 7.40 9.65 -46.18
C ASN A 537 6.92 8.82 -47.39
N THR A 538 5.93 7.95 -47.23
CA THR A 538 5.47 7.12 -48.35
C THR A 538 3.95 6.99 -48.36
N ASN A 539 3.38 6.71 -49.54
CA ASN A 539 2.09 6.01 -49.67
C ASN A 539 2.18 4.57 -49.08
N ALA A 540 2.94 4.39 -47.99
CA ALA A 540 3.18 3.12 -47.36
C ALA A 540 1.89 2.57 -46.77
N THR A 541 1.76 1.26 -46.90
CA THR A 541 0.75 0.45 -46.24
C THR A 541 0.87 0.66 -44.73
N LEU A 542 -0.19 1.18 -44.12
CA LEU A 542 -0.34 1.17 -42.67
C LEU A 542 -0.54 -0.27 -42.23
N ASN A 543 0.39 -0.76 -41.42
CA ASN A 543 0.32 -2.11 -40.89
C ASN A 543 -0.48 -2.08 -39.60
N HIS A 544 -1.50 -2.93 -39.52
CA HIS A 544 -2.23 -3.14 -38.28
C HIS A 544 -1.30 -3.76 -37.25
N TYR A 545 -1.23 -3.19 -36.06
CA TYR A 545 -0.38 -3.67 -34.99
C TYR A 545 -1.25 -4.36 -33.93
N ASN A 546 -1.10 -5.67 -33.79
CA ASN A 546 -1.94 -6.50 -32.91
C ASN A 546 -1.56 -6.39 -31.42
N LEU A 547 -0.45 -5.74 -31.10
CA LEU A 547 0.07 -5.59 -29.74
C LEU A 547 -0.35 -4.26 -29.12
N SER A 548 -0.16 -4.14 -27.81
CA SER A 548 -0.62 -2.96 -27.07
C SER A 548 0.27 -1.73 -27.32
N PRO A 549 -0.27 -0.50 -27.24
CA PRO A 549 0.53 0.72 -27.47
C PRO A 549 1.78 0.85 -26.60
N ASP A 550 1.78 0.28 -25.39
CA ASP A 550 2.93 0.26 -24.47
C ASP A 550 4.03 -0.76 -24.84
N GLN A 551 3.78 -1.60 -25.85
CA GLN A 551 4.74 -2.58 -26.38
C GLN A 551 5.36 -2.14 -27.71
N LEU A 552 4.72 -1.23 -28.44
CA LEU A 552 5.22 -0.73 -29.71
C LEU A 552 6.25 0.38 -29.48
N VAL A 553 7.53 0.11 -29.70
CA VAL A 553 8.60 1.13 -29.67
C VAL A 553 8.69 1.82 -31.02
N MET A 554 8.50 3.14 -31.03
CA MET A 554 8.53 3.95 -32.25
C MET A 554 9.98 4.21 -32.71
N GLN A 555 10.16 4.41 -34.01
CA GLN A 555 11.42 4.82 -34.65
C GLN A 555 11.32 6.21 -35.28
N ASP A 556 12.47 6.79 -35.64
CA ASP A 556 12.52 8.09 -36.32
C ASP A 556 11.78 8.07 -37.66
N LYS A 557 10.94 9.08 -37.87
CA LYS A 557 10.08 9.29 -39.05
C LYS A 557 9.04 8.20 -39.25
N GLU A 558 8.56 7.59 -38.17
CA GLU A 558 7.42 6.69 -38.22
C GLU A 558 6.09 7.43 -38.06
N HIS A 559 5.04 6.82 -38.60
CA HIS A 559 3.66 7.27 -38.55
C HIS A 559 2.84 6.35 -37.65
N LEU A 560 2.51 6.85 -36.46
CA LEU A 560 1.54 6.26 -35.56
C LEU A 560 0.12 6.65 -35.99
N VAL A 561 -0.79 5.68 -36.06
CA VAL A 561 -2.20 5.95 -36.38
C VAL A 561 -3.10 5.19 -35.42
N MET A 562 -4.04 5.91 -34.81
CA MET A 562 -5.22 5.29 -34.19
C MET A 562 -6.39 5.45 -35.14
N TRP A 563 -7.00 4.33 -35.56
CA TRP A 563 -8.06 4.31 -36.55
C TRP A 563 -9.34 3.75 -35.96
N TYR A 564 -10.40 4.58 -35.96
CA TYR A 564 -11.76 4.19 -35.59
C TYR A 564 -12.52 3.70 -36.82
N LYS A 565 -12.66 2.38 -36.95
CA LYS A 565 -13.31 1.76 -38.10
C LYS A 565 -13.98 0.44 -37.73
N LYS A 566 -14.69 -0.16 -38.68
CA LYS A 566 -15.30 -1.47 -38.48
C LYS A 566 -14.20 -2.53 -38.34
N ALA A 567 -14.23 -3.29 -37.25
CA ALA A 567 -13.31 -4.40 -37.06
C ALA A 567 -13.83 -5.62 -37.85
N HIS A 568 -12.94 -6.21 -38.64
CA HIS A 568 -13.16 -7.47 -39.35
C HIS A 568 -12.17 -8.50 -38.81
N PHE A 569 -12.65 -9.70 -38.49
CA PHE A 569 -11.84 -10.81 -38.01
C PHE A 569 -11.34 -11.66 -39.18
#